data_AF-A0A264Y5J1-F1
#
_entry.id   AF-A0A264Y5J1-F1
#
_cell.length_a   1.000
_cell.length_b   1.000
_cell.length_c   1.000
_cell.angle_alpha   90.00
_cell.angle_beta   90.00
_cell.angle_gamma   90.00
#
_symmetry.space_group_name_H-M   'P 1'
#
loop_
_entity.id
_entity.type
_entity.pdbx_description
1 polymer ?
#
loop_
_entity_poly.entity_id
_entity_poly.type
_entity_poly.pdbx_seq_one_letter_code
_entity_poly.pdbx_strand_id
1 'polypeptide(L)'
;MRVRLIIPPPDGHLHANSQLAESLYLLLEENKVCEVAEKCVDVTHVIGMWDHKTANIVAQLDGRGIPVVFTSVSGAESLLNKEGHTAKSLTLISAVRSIARHSAYITTGGDVERQIISRICPKAKTVIVRNPFITSSSDVNTMLDLLLQTYRQALEDKTNSQFEAIRKKIAMMVAEDATESAEERDLIIDLCSRVLYIKQQYRKGVIHLSYLDSLSDTLKATSFDEYLFQDIIAKKRSLKFVAHAMALMEETSALTEGFMPVRARKGKAVEKMKELLTP
;
A
#
# COMPACT_ATOMS: atom_id res chain seq x y z
N MET A 1 5.03 -5.48 10.39
CA MET A 1 4.24 -4.47 9.64
C MET A 1 4.59 -3.09 10.18
N ARG A 2 5.01 -2.19 9.29
CA ARG A 2 5.38 -0.81 9.59
C ARG A 2 4.25 0.13 9.19
N VAL A 3 3.75 0.88 10.15
CA VAL A 3 2.65 1.83 9.95
C VAL A 3 3.16 3.24 10.16
N ARG A 4 2.83 4.14 9.24
CA ARG A 4 3.05 5.58 9.42
C ARG A 4 1.76 6.25 9.84
N LEU A 5 1.78 7.01 10.94
CA LEU A 5 0.68 7.92 11.28
C LEU A 5 0.97 9.30 10.66
N ILE A 6 -0.02 9.88 9.97
CA ILE A 6 0.06 11.24 9.44
C ILE A 6 -1.12 12.04 9.95
N ILE A 7 -0.82 13.17 10.59
CA ILE A 7 -1.79 14.16 11.03
C ILE A 7 -1.53 15.42 10.20
N PRO A 8 -2.43 15.81 9.27
CA PRO A 8 -2.28 17.04 8.53
C PRO A 8 -2.21 18.26 9.48
N PRO A 9 -1.34 19.24 9.22
CA PRO A 9 -1.18 20.40 10.09
C PRO A 9 -2.51 21.18 10.20
N PRO A 10 -2.96 21.58 11.41
CA PRO A 10 -4.27 22.19 11.58
C PRO A 10 -4.30 23.66 11.14
N ASP A 11 -5.38 24.09 10.50
CA ASP A 11 -5.77 25.52 10.42
C ASP A 11 -6.60 25.92 11.67
N GLY A 12 -6.11 25.61 12.88
CA GLY A 12 -6.72 26.05 14.14
C GLY A 12 -7.44 25.00 14.99
N HIS A 13 -7.55 23.74 14.56
CA HIS A 13 -8.06 22.62 15.38
C HIS A 13 -6.90 21.80 15.97
N LEU A 14 -6.11 22.45 16.85
CA LEU A 14 -4.85 21.88 17.35
C LEU A 14 -5.02 20.76 18.38
N HIS A 15 -6.14 20.72 19.13
CA HIS A 15 -6.25 19.89 20.34
C HIS A 15 -6.96 18.53 20.12
N ALA A 16 -7.95 18.46 19.23
CA ALA A 16 -8.66 17.20 18.97
C ALA A 16 -7.83 16.25 18.08
N ASN A 17 -7.10 16.81 17.11
CA ASN A 17 -6.22 16.06 16.21
C ASN A 17 -5.03 15.42 16.97
N SER A 18 -4.51 16.10 18.00
CA SER A 18 -3.38 15.59 18.80
C SER A 18 -3.83 14.48 19.73
N GLN A 19 -4.93 14.62 20.46
CA GLN A 19 -5.35 13.61 21.44
C GLN A 19 -5.67 12.26 20.83
N LEU A 20 -6.45 12.21 19.72
CA LEU A 20 -6.80 10.94 19.08
C LEU A 20 -5.57 10.25 18.49
N ALA A 21 -4.67 11.01 17.89
CA ALA A 21 -3.47 10.47 17.29
C ALA A 21 -2.41 10.07 18.32
N GLU A 22 -2.24 10.85 19.39
CA GLU A 22 -1.39 10.50 20.55
C GLU A 22 -1.91 9.23 21.23
N SER A 23 -3.23 9.13 21.45
CA SER A 23 -3.84 7.94 22.03
C SER A 23 -3.62 6.71 21.15
N LEU A 24 -3.78 6.86 19.82
CA LEU A 24 -3.54 5.75 18.91
C LEU A 24 -2.06 5.37 18.84
N TYR A 25 -1.15 6.35 18.83
CA TYR A 25 0.28 6.11 18.85
C TYR A 25 0.70 5.32 20.10
N LEU A 26 0.29 5.80 21.28
CA LEU A 26 0.56 5.14 22.55
C LEU A 26 0.00 3.72 22.55
N LEU A 27 -1.25 3.54 22.11
CA LEU A 27 -1.85 2.20 22.04
C LEU A 27 -1.10 1.25 21.10
N LEU A 28 -0.64 1.71 19.94
CA LEU A 28 0.09 0.87 19.00
C LEU A 28 1.48 0.50 19.54
N GLU A 29 2.18 1.44 20.18
CA GLU A 29 3.50 1.22 20.77
C GLU A 29 3.45 0.34 22.03
N GLU A 30 2.57 0.65 22.99
CA GLU A 30 2.46 -0.06 24.27
C GLU A 30 2.12 -1.54 24.06
N ASN A 31 1.23 -1.82 23.10
CA ASN A 31 0.79 -3.19 22.79
C ASN A 31 1.74 -3.91 21.82
N LYS A 32 2.78 -3.24 21.28
CA LYS A 32 3.78 -3.78 20.34
C LYS A 32 3.16 -4.54 19.16
N VAL A 33 1.98 -4.10 18.72
CA VAL A 33 1.20 -4.80 17.68
C VAL A 33 1.67 -4.47 16.25
N CYS A 34 2.29 -3.30 16.06
CA CYS A 34 2.97 -2.92 14.84
C CYS A 34 4.13 -1.96 15.14
N GLU A 35 5.03 -1.78 14.18
CA GLU A 35 6.11 -0.80 14.28
C GLU A 35 5.62 0.54 13.72
N VAL A 36 5.58 1.58 14.55
CA VAL A 36 5.29 2.93 14.06
C VAL A 36 6.58 3.53 13.49
N ALA A 37 6.58 3.84 12.19
CA ALA A 37 7.79 4.26 11.48
C ALA A 37 7.54 5.46 10.56
N GLU A 38 8.54 6.33 10.40
CA GLU A 38 8.47 7.46 9.47
C GLU A 38 8.79 7.09 8.01
N LYS A 39 9.61 6.06 7.82
CA LYS A 39 10.15 5.63 6.52
C LYS A 39 9.99 4.11 6.36
N CYS A 40 10.09 3.64 5.12
CA CYS A 40 9.98 2.21 4.78
C CYS A 40 8.68 1.59 5.32
N VAL A 41 7.55 2.24 5.02
CA VAL A 41 6.24 1.91 5.61
C VAL A 41 5.38 1.08 4.67
N ASP A 42 4.61 0.17 5.26
CA ASP A 42 3.70 -0.73 4.53
C ASP A 42 2.35 -0.06 4.33
N VAL A 43 1.86 0.62 5.36
CA VAL A 43 0.56 1.29 5.39
C VAL A 43 0.72 2.68 6.01
N THR A 44 -0.04 3.65 5.49
CA THR A 44 -0.15 4.96 6.13
C THR A 44 -1.56 5.16 6.66
N HIS A 45 -1.67 5.52 7.92
CA HIS A 45 -2.93 5.94 8.53
C HIS A 45 -2.96 7.47 8.58
N VAL A 46 -3.85 8.07 7.80
CA VAL A 46 -4.08 9.52 7.79
C VAL A 46 -5.24 9.84 8.75
N ILE A 47 -4.96 10.65 9.76
CA ILE A 47 -5.92 11.12 10.75
C ILE A 47 -6.15 12.60 10.48
N GLY A 48 -7.28 12.96 9.88
CA GLY A 48 -7.47 14.31 9.33
C GLY A 48 -8.92 14.76 9.24
N MET A 49 -9.12 15.89 8.56
CA MET A 49 -10.44 16.47 8.32
C MET A 49 -10.93 16.12 6.91
N TRP A 50 -12.24 16.26 6.67
CA TRP A 50 -12.81 16.17 5.33
C TRP A 50 -12.51 17.42 4.49
N ASP A 51 -11.25 17.65 4.16
CA ASP A 51 -10.83 18.85 3.42
C ASP A 51 -9.89 18.53 2.25
N HIS A 52 -9.66 19.55 1.41
CA HIS A 52 -8.79 19.41 0.24
C HIS A 52 -7.33 19.14 0.60
N LYS A 53 -6.84 19.64 1.74
CA LYS A 53 -5.47 19.42 2.19
C LYS A 53 -5.23 17.94 2.48
N THR A 54 -6.12 17.35 3.25
CA THR A 54 -6.12 15.92 3.58
C THR A 54 -6.33 15.08 2.32
N ALA A 55 -7.28 15.45 1.47
CA ALA A 55 -7.50 14.77 0.19
C ALA A 55 -6.25 14.74 -0.70
N ASN A 56 -5.49 15.84 -0.76
CA ASN A 56 -4.25 15.91 -1.52
C ASN A 56 -3.17 14.98 -0.94
N ILE A 57 -3.04 14.93 0.39
CA ILE A 57 -2.10 14.01 1.07
C ILE A 57 -2.46 12.56 0.74
N VAL A 58 -3.72 12.18 0.89
CA VAL A 58 -4.21 10.82 0.58
C VAL A 58 -3.94 10.47 -0.88
N ALA A 59 -4.24 11.37 -1.82
CA ALA A 59 -3.99 11.16 -3.25
C ALA A 59 -2.50 11.03 -3.59
N GLN A 60 -1.63 11.81 -2.94
CA GLN A 60 -0.17 11.71 -3.14
C GLN A 60 0.39 10.37 -2.65
N LEU A 61 -0.07 9.88 -1.49
CA LEU A 61 0.33 8.59 -0.94
C LEU A 61 -0.14 7.43 -1.83
N ASP A 62 -1.40 7.50 -2.28
CA ASP A 62 -1.98 6.52 -3.20
C ASP A 62 -1.25 6.52 -4.56
N GLY A 63 -0.89 7.69 -5.07
CA GLY A 63 -0.10 7.87 -6.28
C GLY A 63 1.33 7.32 -6.18
N ARG A 64 1.91 7.31 -4.97
CA ARG A 64 3.16 6.57 -4.67
C ARG A 64 2.94 5.07 -4.55
N GLY A 65 1.69 4.63 -4.45
CA GLY A 65 1.31 3.23 -4.33
C GLY A 65 1.34 2.69 -2.90
N ILE A 66 1.30 3.59 -1.90
CA ILE A 66 1.21 3.24 -0.49
C ILE A 66 -0.27 3.17 -0.12
N PRO A 67 -0.76 2.06 0.48
CA PRO A 67 -2.14 1.96 0.94
C PRO A 67 -2.41 2.95 2.08
N VAL A 68 -3.56 3.62 1.99
CA VAL A 68 -3.98 4.62 2.97
C VAL A 68 -5.23 4.16 3.72
N VAL A 69 -5.15 4.13 5.04
CA VAL A 69 -6.32 4.06 5.92
C VAL A 69 -6.62 5.48 6.41
N PHE A 70 -7.86 5.91 6.31
CA PHE A 70 -8.27 7.26 6.70
C PHE A 70 -9.22 7.23 7.90
N THR A 71 -9.00 8.13 8.85
CA THR A 71 -9.92 8.38 9.98
C THR A 71 -10.18 9.86 10.10
N SER A 72 -11.47 10.24 10.19
CA SER A 72 -11.85 11.62 10.43
C SER A 72 -11.72 11.97 11.91
N VAL A 73 -11.07 13.10 12.24
CA VAL A 73 -11.06 13.61 13.62
C VAL A 73 -12.42 14.21 14.01
N SER A 74 -13.10 14.82 13.05
CA SER A 74 -14.43 15.43 13.26
C SER A 74 -15.59 14.44 13.12
N GLY A 75 -15.30 13.14 12.96
CA GLY A 75 -16.28 12.17 12.52
C GLY A 75 -16.94 12.56 11.18
N ALA A 76 -18.21 12.19 10.99
CA ALA A 76 -19.03 12.64 9.88
C ALA A 76 -19.95 13.81 10.22
N GLU A 77 -19.88 14.38 11.42
CA GLU A 77 -20.74 15.52 11.81
C GLU A 77 -20.47 16.75 10.93
N SER A 78 -19.20 16.98 10.58
CA SER A 78 -18.79 18.04 9.66
C SER A 78 -19.34 17.88 8.24
N LEU A 79 -19.89 16.70 7.91
CA LEU A 79 -20.54 16.40 6.64
C LEU A 79 -22.04 16.71 6.64
N LEU A 80 -22.60 17.13 7.77
CA LEU A 80 -24.02 17.43 7.93
C LEU A 80 -24.25 18.95 8.02
N ASN A 81 -25.42 19.40 7.57
CA ASN A 81 -25.93 20.74 7.83
C ASN A 81 -26.62 20.80 9.20
N LYS A 82 -27.07 22.00 9.62
CA LYS A 82 -27.79 22.20 10.89
C LYS A 82 -29.08 21.40 11.03
N GLU A 83 -29.62 20.89 9.92
CA GLU A 83 -30.86 20.10 9.86
C GLU A 83 -30.57 18.58 9.84
N GLY A 84 -29.29 18.16 9.88
CA GLY A 84 -28.89 16.75 9.83
C GLY A 84 -28.86 16.14 8.42
N HIS A 85 -29.06 16.95 7.37
CA HIS A 85 -28.91 16.55 5.97
C HIS A 85 -27.45 16.67 5.53
N THR A 86 -27.05 15.93 4.50
CA THR A 86 -25.70 16.06 3.91
C THR A 86 -25.44 17.50 3.47
N ALA A 87 -24.32 18.05 3.93
CA ALA A 87 -23.89 19.41 3.61
C ALA A 87 -23.79 19.60 2.08
N LYS A 88 -24.38 20.68 1.56
CA LYS A 88 -24.39 20.98 0.11
C LYS A 88 -23.10 21.63 -0.40
N SER A 89 -22.05 21.69 0.42
CA SER A 89 -20.78 22.29 0.03
C SER A 89 -20.07 21.44 -1.01
N LEU A 90 -19.95 21.95 -2.24
CA LEU A 90 -19.31 21.24 -3.35
C LEU A 90 -17.83 20.94 -3.07
N THR A 91 -17.12 21.85 -2.40
CA THR A 91 -15.71 21.66 -2.02
C THR A 91 -15.56 20.51 -1.04
N LEU A 92 -16.37 20.50 0.03
CA LEU A 92 -16.41 19.43 1.02
C LEU A 92 -16.75 18.07 0.38
N ILE A 93 -17.82 18.00 -0.42
CA ILE A 93 -18.22 16.76 -1.11
C ILE A 93 -17.10 16.27 -2.04
N SER A 94 -16.43 17.18 -2.74
CA SER A 94 -15.32 16.82 -3.62
C SER A 94 -14.11 16.28 -2.85
N ALA A 95 -13.82 16.85 -1.66
CA ALA A 95 -12.78 16.35 -0.76
C ALA A 95 -13.10 14.94 -0.25
N VAL A 96 -14.33 14.72 0.24
CA VAL A 96 -14.80 13.38 0.68
C VAL A 96 -14.68 12.37 -0.44
N ARG A 97 -15.14 12.71 -1.66
CA ARG A 97 -15.03 11.84 -2.83
C ARG A 97 -13.59 11.53 -3.21
N SER A 98 -12.71 12.51 -3.10
CA SER A 98 -11.28 12.33 -3.36
C SER A 98 -10.64 11.39 -2.34
N ILE A 99 -10.89 11.62 -1.05
CA ILE A 99 -10.42 10.76 0.04
C ILE A 99 -10.93 9.34 -0.19
N ALA A 100 -12.24 9.15 -0.38
CA ALA A 100 -12.83 7.84 -0.59
C ALA A 100 -12.33 7.10 -1.84
N ARG A 101 -11.91 7.82 -2.88
CA ARG A 101 -11.33 7.22 -4.09
C ARG A 101 -9.91 6.71 -3.86
N HIS A 102 -9.12 7.43 -3.07
CA HIS A 102 -7.69 7.19 -2.91
C HIS A 102 -7.34 6.45 -1.60
N SER A 103 -8.24 6.45 -0.61
CA SER A 103 -8.12 5.63 0.58
C SER A 103 -8.43 4.17 0.25
N ALA A 104 -7.62 3.25 0.76
CA ALA A 104 -7.94 1.82 0.74
C ALA A 104 -9.15 1.54 1.65
N TYR A 105 -9.16 2.14 2.84
CA TYR A 105 -10.26 2.03 3.80
C TYR A 105 -10.47 3.34 4.55
N ILE A 106 -11.73 3.60 4.90
CA ILE A 106 -12.14 4.68 5.81
C ILE A 106 -12.62 4.04 7.10
N THR A 107 -12.03 4.40 8.24
CA THR A 107 -12.55 3.99 9.54
C THR A 107 -13.63 4.97 10.01
N THR A 108 -14.62 4.42 10.69
CA THR A 108 -15.79 5.15 11.19
C THR A 108 -16.05 4.73 12.64
N GLY A 109 -16.47 5.65 13.50
CA GLY A 109 -16.73 5.38 14.91
C GLY A 109 -18.04 4.62 15.15
N GLY A 110 -18.93 4.53 14.17
CA GLY A 110 -20.21 3.85 14.30
C GLY A 110 -21.04 3.79 13.01
N ASP A 111 -22.18 3.12 13.10
CA ASP A 111 -23.07 2.86 11.96
C ASP A 111 -23.65 4.14 11.34
N VAL A 112 -23.93 5.15 12.16
CA VAL A 112 -24.46 6.44 11.69
C VAL A 112 -23.46 7.13 10.77
N GLU A 113 -22.20 7.22 11.19
CA GLU A 113 -21.12 7.81 10.39
C GLU A 113 -20.93 7.05 9.07
N ARG A 114 -20.92 5.71 9.14
CA ARG A 114 -20.83 4.86 7.95
C ARG A 114 -21.95 5.12 6.94
N GLN A 115 -23.19 5.30 7.42
CA GLN A 115 -24.34 5.60 6.56
C GLN A 115 -24.22 6.99 5.90
N ILE A 116 -23.66 7.98 6.58
CA ILE A 116 -23.45 9.30 6.01
C ILE A 116 -22.43 9.23 4.87
N ILE A 117 -21.31 8.55 5.09
CA ILE A 117 -20.27 8.38 4.07
C ILE A 117 -20.79 7.58 2.87
N SER A 118 -21.57 6.52 3.10
CA SER A 118 -22.12 5.69 2.02
C SER A 118 -23.13 6.44 1.15
N ARG A 119 -23.88 7.41 1.71
CA ARG A 119 -24.75 8.30 0.92
C ARG A 119 -23.96 9.21 -0.03
N ILE A 120 -22.79 9.69 0.37
CA ILE A 120 -21.94 10.58 -0.45
C ILE A 120 -21.12 9.76 -1.47
N CYS A 121 -20.60 8.63 -1.04
CA CYS A 121 -19.71 7.74 -1.80
C CYS A 121 -20.08 6.27 -1.57
N PRO A 122 -21.04 5.71 -2.33
CA PRO A 122 -21.50 4.33 -2.14
C PRO A 122 -20.42 3.27 -2.34
N LYS A 123 -19.37 3.58 -3.11
CA LYS A 123 -18.24 2.67 -3.39
C LYS A 123 -17.11 2.76 -2.37
N ALA A 124 -17.22 3.64 -1.37
CA ALA A 124 -16.19 3.78 -0.34
C ALA A 124 -16.10 2.51 0.51
N LYS A 125 -14.89 1.99 0.68
CA LYS A 125 -14.64 0.88 1.61
C LYS A 125 -14.57 1.45 3.03
N THR A 126 -15.58 1.15 3.83
CA THR A 126 -15.69 1.65 5.22
C THR A 126 -15.63 0.51 6.22
N VAL A 127 -14.89 0.69 7.32
CA VAL A 127 -14.84 -0.23 8.47
C VAL A 127 -15.27 0.54 9.73
N ILE A 128 -16.02 -0.11 10.63
CA ILE A 128 -16.42 0.51 11.89
C ILE A 128 -15.39 0.15 12.95
N VAL A 129 -14.61 1.13 13.40
CA VAL A 129 -13.62 1.00 14.48
C VAL A 129 -14.10 1.88 15.63
N ARG A 130 -14.76 1.28 16.61
CA ARG A 130 -15.31 2.00 17.77
C ARG A 130 -14.18 2.45 18.69
N ASN A 131 -14.24 3.68 19.16
CA ASN A 131 -13.24 4.23 20.07
C ASN A 131 -13.60 3.86 21.53
N PRO A 132 -12.83 3.00 22.21
CA PRO A 132 -13.12 2.54 23.57
C PRO A 132 -13.09 3.67 24.61
N PHE A 133 -12.40 4.78 24.32
CA PHE A 133 -12.33 5.96 25.20
C PHE A 133 -13.58 6.84 25.11
N ILE A 134 -14.39 6.68 24.07
CA ILE A 134 -15.63 7.46 23.85
C ILE A 134 -16.86 6.57 24.05
N THR A 135 -16.80 5.31 23.61
CA THR A 135 -17.88 4.35 23.75
C THR A 135 -17.50 3.26 24.74
N SER A 136 -18.20 3.19 25.87
CA SER A 136 -18.03 2.15 26.92
C SER A 136 -18.34 0.71 26.45
N SER A 137 -18.61 0.51 25.16
CA SER A 137 -19.13 -0.73 24.56
C SER A 137 -18.09 -1.53 23.77
N SER A 138 -16.85 -1.08 23.66
CA SER A 138 -15.76 -1.80 22.97
C SER A 138 -14.53 -1.92 23.84
N ASP A 139 -13.93 -3.11 23.88
CA ASP A 139 -12.63 -3.34 24.50
C ASP A 139 -11.49 -2.81 23.61
N VAL A 140 -10.40 -2.32 24.24
CA VAL A 140 -9.24 -1.77 23.55
C VAL A 140 -8.59 -2.79 22.62
N ASN A 141 -8.47 -4.05 23.04
CA ASN A 141 -7.85 -5.10 22.23
C ASN A 141 -8.69 -5.39 20.99
N THR A 142 -10.02 -5.44 21.13
CA THR A 142 -10.93 -5.66 20.01
C THR A 142 -10.82 -4.55 18.95
N MET A 143 -10.71 -3.29 19.39
CA MET A 143 -10.48 -2.17 18.48
C MET A 143 -9.14 -2.32 17.76
N LEU A 144 -8.06 -2.62 18.49
CA LEU A 144 -6.72 -2.78 17.92
C LEU A 144 -6.67 -3.94 16.91
N ASP A 145 -7.26 -5.09 17.24
CA ASP A 145 -7.32 -6.24 16.34
C ASP A 145 -8.02 -5.89 15.02
N LEU A 146 -9.15 -5.18 15.11
CA LEU A 146 -9.89 -4.75 13.92
C LEU A 146 -9.11 -3.72 13.09
N LEU A 147 -8.41 -2.79 13.75
CA LEU A 147 -7.58 -1.81 13.08
C LEU A 147 -6.38 -2.48 12.37
N LEU A 148 -5.72 -3.43 13.02
CA LEU A 148 -4.63 -4.22 12.42
C LEU A 148 -5.12 -5.08 11.27
N GLN A 149 -6.29 -5.71 11.40
CA GLN A 149 -6.91 -6.43 10.30
C GLN A 149 -7.18 -5.49 9.12
N THR A 150 -7.65 -4.27 9.39
CA THR A 150 -7.88 -3.26 8.35
C THR A 150 -6.57 -2.86 7.67
N TYR A 151 -5.47 -2.68 8.41
CA TYR A 151 -4.16 -2.41 7.82
C TYR A 151 -3.67 -3.56 6.93
N ARG A 152 -3.78 -4.81 7.40
CA ARG A 152 -3.38 -5.99 6.61
C ARG A 152 -4.18 -6.10 5.32
N GLN A 153 -5.50 -5.94 5.40
CA GLN A 153 -6.38 -5.94 4.22
C GLN A 153 -6.06 -4.80 3.26
N ALA A 154 -5.79 -3.59 3.78
CA ALA A 154 -5.39 -2.45 2.96
C ALA A 154 -4.10 -2.74 2.18
N LEU A 155 -3.12 -3.37 2.83
CA LEU A 155 -1.86 -3.77 2.21
C LEU A 155 -2.07 -4.86 1.14
N GLU A 156 -2.84 -5.89 1.46
CA GLU A 156 -3.12 -7.02 0.57
C GLU A 156 -3.87 -6.57 -0.68
N ASP A 157 -4.97 -5.83 -0.53
CA ASP A 157 -5.75 -5.29 -1.64
C ASP A 157 -4.90 -4.43 -2.58
N LYS A 158 -4.06 -3.56 -1.99
CA LYS A 158 -3.21 -2.66 -2.77
C LYS A 158 -2.11 -3.43 -3.51
N THR A 159 -1.53 -4.42 -2.85
CA THR A 159 -0.53 -5.33 -3.41
C THR A 159 -1.12 -6.10 -4.60
N ASN A 160 -2.26 -6.75 -4.41
CA ASN A 160 -2.94 -7.53 -5.44
C ASN A 160 -3.31 -6.66 -6.64
N SER A 161 -3.93 -5.50 -6.41
CA SER A 161 -4.28 -4.56 -7.49
C SER A 161 -3.07 -4.08 -8.29
N GLN A 162 -1.94 -3.81 -7.62
CA GLN A 162 -0.71 -3.41 -8.29
C GLN A 162 -0.08 -4.53 -9.09
N PHE A 163 -0.03 -5.73 -8.52
CA PHE A 163 0.51 -6.92 -9.17
C PHE A 163 -0.32 -7.27 -10.42
N GLU A 164 -1.65 -7.29 -10.31
CA GLU A 164 -2.56 -7.49 -11.44
C GLU A 164 -2.39 -6.44 -12.53
N ALA A 165 -2.23 -5.17 -12.16
CA ALA A 165 -2.01 -4.10 -13.12
C ALA A 165 -0.66 -4.24 -13.86
N ILE A 166 0.39 -4.73 -13.18
CA ILE A 166 1.67 -5.06 -13.80
C ILE A 166 1.47 -6.26 -14.75
N ARG A 167 0.89 -7.35 -14.25
CA ARG A 167 0.67 -8.59 -15.01
C ARG A 167 -0.10 -8.33 -16.29
N LYS A 168 -1.21 -7.59 -16.22
CA LYS A 168 -2.02 -7.21 -17.39
C LYS A 168 -1.20 -6.43 -18.43
N LYS A 169 -0.32 -5.51 -17.99
CA LYS A 169 0.55 -4.73 -18.89
C LYS A 169 1.67 -5.56 -19.53
N ILE A 170 2.04 -6.69 -18.94
CA ILE A 170 3.02 -7.62 -19.51
C ILE A 170 2.32 -8.57 -20.46
N ALA A 171 1.17 -9.14 -20.07
CA ALA A 171 0.37 -10.01 -20.92
C ALA A 171 0.02 -9.35 -22.28
N MET A 172 -0.30 -8.04 -22.27
CA MET A 172 -0.52 -7.27 -23.51
C MET A 172 0.71 -7.15 -24.43
N MET A 173 1.93 -7.34 -23.91
CA MET A 173 3.18 -7.27 -24.69
C MET A 173 3.63 -8.63 -25.23
N VAL A 174 3.11 -9.72 -24.65
CA VAL A 174 3.45 -11.10 -25.00
C VAL A 174 2.44 -11.67 -26.02
N ALA A 175 1.52 -10.84 -26.54
CA ALA A 175 0.38 -11.29 -27.33
C ALA A 175 0.72 -11.75 -28.78
N GLU A 176 0.21 -12.96 -29.05
CA GLU A 176 -0.21 -13.68 -30.28
C GLU A 176 0.78 -14.41 -31.21
N ASP A 177 1.99 -13.93 -31.50
CA ASP A 177 2.87 -14.63 -32.47
C ASP A 177 3.88 -15.61 -31.83
N ALA A 178 3.75 -15.88 -30.53
CA ALA A 178 4.69 -16.73 -29.80
C ALA A 178 4.40 -18.22 -30.05
N THR A 179 5.40 -18.93 -30.59
CA THR A 179 5.45 -20.39 -30.79
C THR A 179 5.42 -21.22 -29.51
N GLU A 180 5.47 -20.57 -28.35
CA GLU A 180 5.57 -21.18 -27.01
C GLU A 180 4.23 -21.69 -26.47
N SER A 181 4.30 -22.65 -25.55
CA SER A 181 3.11 -23.16 -24.86
C SER A 181 2.42 -22.07 -24.03
N ALA A 182 1.12 -22.25 -23.74
CA ALA A 182 0.40 -21.31 -22.87
C ALA A 182 0.98 -21.23 -21.45
N GLU A 183 1.53 -22.35 -20.96
CA GLU A 183 2.10 -22.48 -19.62
C GLU A 183 3.44 -21.72 -19.50
N GLU A 184 4.34 -21.86 -20.48
CA GLU A 184 5.61 -21.12 -20.50
C GLU A 184 5.39 -19.61 -20.58
N ARG A 185 4.41 -19.17 -21.37
CA ARG A 185 4.05 -17.74 -21.46
C ARG A 185 3.55 -17.21 -20.13
N ASP A 186 2.70 -17.95 -19.42
CA ASP A 186 2.20 -17.52 -18.12
C ASP A 186 3.32 -17.44 -17.07
N LEU A 187 4.24 -18.41 -17.08
CA LEU A 187 5.43 -18.41 -16.22
C LEU A 187 6.31 -17.17 -16.47
N ILE A 188 6.58 -16.83 -17.73
CA ILE A 188 7.39 -15.64 -18.08
C ILE A 188 6.67 -14.36 -17.65
N ILE A 189 5.36 -14.29 -17.86
CA ILE A 189 4.52 -13.17 -17.40
C ILE A 189 4.60 -13.03 -15.88
N ASP A 190 4.51 -14.13 -15.12
CA ASP A 190 4.61 -14.15 -13.66
C ASP A 190 5.99 -13.67 -13.18
N LEU A 191 7.08 -14.25 -13.69
CA LEU A 191 8.46 -13.89 -13.33
C LEU A 191 8.75 -12.41 -13.63
N CYS A 192 8.37 -11.93 -14.81
CA CYS A 192 8.50 -10.52 -15.16
C CYS A 192 7.66 -9.62 -14.23
N SER A 193 6.46 -10.07 -13.84
CA SER A 193 5.58 -9.33 -12.94
C SER A 193 6.18 -9.21 -11.54
N ARG A 194 6.74 -10.29 -10.98
CA ARG A 194 7.43 -10.30 -9.68
C ARG A 194 8.60 -9.33 -9.64
N VAL A 195 9.46 -9.37 -10.65
CA VAL A 195 10.63 -8.47 -10.73
C VAL A 195 10.23 -7.00 -10.87
N LEU A 196 9.21 -6.70 -11.70
CA LEU A 196 8.70 -5.34 -11.84
C LEU A 196 7.94 -4.87 -10.61
N TYR A 197 7.34 -5.77 -9.84
CA TYR A 197 6.74 -5.44 -8.55
C TYR A 197 7.81 -5.07 -7.51
N ILE A 198 8.93 -5.81 -7.44
CA ILE A 198 10.09 -5.43 -6.60
C ILE A 198 10.60 -4.04 -7.00
N LYS A 199 10.66 -3.72 -8.31
CA LYS A 199 10.98 -2.35 -8.77
C LYS A 199 10.00 -1.31 -8.26
N GLN A 200 8.72 -1.63 -8.22
CA GLN A 200 7.70 -0.73 -7.68
C GLN A 200 7.89 -0.53 -6.17
N GLN A 201 8.16 -1.59 -5.41
CA GLN A 201 8.48 -1.50 -3.99
C GLN A 201 9.70 -0.57 -3.75
N TYR A 202 10.80 -0.78 -4.49
CA TYR A 202 11.98 0.08 -4.42
C TYR A 202 11.64 1.57 -4.62
N ARG A 203 10.73 1.90 -5.56
CA ARG A 203 10.28 3.29 -5.77
C ARG A 203 9.46 3.85 -4.62
N LYS A 204 8.77 3.00 -3.84
CA LYS A 204 8.07 3.41 -2.61
C LYS A 204 9.05 3.72 -1.48
N GLY A 205 10.24 3.11 -1.53
CA GLY A 205 11.26 3.18 -0.48
C GLY A 205 11.15 2.04 0.53
N VAL A 206 10.69 0.87 0.10
CA VAL A 206 10.65 -0.36 0.90
C VAL A 206 10.90 -1.54 -0.03
N ILE A 207 11.60 -2.59 0.41
CA ILE A 207 11.70 -3.86 -0.32
C ILE A 207 11.52 -4.99 0.69
N HIS A 208 10.47 -5.78 0.55
CA HIS A 208 10.25 -6.93 1.42
C HIS A 208 11.11 -8.12 1.00
N LEU A 209 11.87 -8.68 1.95
CA LEU A 209 12.74 -9.83 1.74
C LEU A 209 11.96 -11.05 1.21
N SER A 210 10.76 -11.28 1.74
CA SER A 210 9.89 -12.39 1.29
C SER A 210 9.62 -12.41 -0.22
N TYR A 211 9.59 -11.25 -0.89
CA TYR A 211 9.42 -11.19 -2.36
C TYR A 211 10.71 -11.52 -3.11
N LEU A 212 11.87 -11.18 -2.54
CA LEU A 212 13.16 -11.55 -3.09
C LEU A 212 13.40 -13.05 -2.94
N ASP A 213 13.09 -13.61 -1.77
CA ASP A 213 13.21 -15.05 -1.50
C ASP A 213 12.27 -15.85 -2.40
N SER A 214 10.99 -15.47 -2.47
CA SER A 214 10.01 -16.13 -3.33
C SER A 214 10.42 -16.10 -4.81
N LEU A 215 10.96 -14.98 -5.29
CA LEU A 215 11.46 -14.89 -6.67
C LEU A 215 12.70 -15.77 -6.87
N SER A 216 13.67 -15.72 -5.94
CA SER A 216 14.88 -16.55 -5.96
C SER A 216 14.54 -18.03 -6.05
N ASP A 217 13.60 -18.50 -5.21
CA ASP A 217 13.14 -19.89 -5.20
C ASP A 217 12.44 -20.27 -6.50
N THR A 218 11.60 -19.39 -7.05
CA THR A 218 10.92 -19.62 -8.33
C THR A 218 11.93 -19.73 -9.48
N LEU A 219 12.94 -18.85 -9.52
CA LEU A 219 13.99 -18.87 -10.54
C LEU A 219 14.84 -20.16 -10.47
N LYS A 220 15.11 -20.67 -9.27
CA LYS A 220 15.84 -21.94 -9.08
C LYS A 220 15.03 -23.16 -9.51
N ALA A 221 13.71 -23.11 -9.31
CA ALA A 221 12.82 -24.24 -9.50
C ALA A 221 12.27 -24.37 -10.93
N THR A 222 12.39 -23.34 -11.76
CA THR A 222 11.71 -23.28 -13.06
C THR A 222 12.68 -23.06 -14.22
N SER A 223 12.44 -23.77 -15.32
CA SER A 223 13.08 -23.53 -16.61
C SER A 223 12.15 -22.68 -17.47
N PHE A 224 12.67 -21.64 -18.11
CA PHE A 224 11.90 -20.72 -18.95
C PHE A 224 12.80 -20.08 -20.02
N ASP A 225 12.19 -19.43 -21.01
CA ASP A 225 12.92 -18.66 -22.02
C ASP A 225 13.48 -17.35 -21.42
N GLU A 226 14.77 -17.37 -21.10
CA GLU A 226 15.48 -16.19 -20.58
C GLU A 226 15.57 -15.04 -21.61
N TYR A 227 15.59 -15.33 -22.91
CA TYR A 227 15.64 -14.31 -23.95
C TYR A 227 14.33 -13.52 -24.00
N LEU A 228 13.19 -14.22 -23.94
CA LEU A 228 11.89 -13.55 -23.90
C LEU A 228 11.71 -12.75 -22.61
N PHE A 229 12.14 -13.29 -21.46
CA PHE A 229 12.18 -12.54 -20.20
C PHE A 229 13.01 -11.25 -20.36
N GLN A 230 14.23 -11.35 -20.90
CA GLN A 230 15.11 -10.19 -21.09
C GLN A 230 14.52 -9.15 -22.04
N ASP A 231 13.87 -9.58 -23.13
CA ASP A 231 13.21 -8.68 -24.08
C ASP A 231 12.07 -7.89 -23.45
N ILE A 232 11.19 -8.54 -22.68
CA ILE A 232 10.11 -7.88 -21.94
C ILE A 232 10.67 -6.83 -20.97
N ILE A 233 11.68 -7.22 -20.19
CA ILE A 233 12.33 -6.35 -19.21
C ILE A 233 13.06 -5.18 -19.90
N ALA A 234 13.66 -5.40 -21.07
CA ALA A 234 14.28 -4.37 -21.90
C ALA A 234 13.25 -3.36 -22.41
N LYS A 235 12.12 -3.83 -22.96
CA LYS A 235 11.00 -3.00 -23.41
C LYS A 235 10.40 -2.16 -22.27
N LYS A 236 10.39 -2.67 -21.04
CA LYS A 236 10.02 -1.91 -19.82
C LYS A 236 11.14 -1.03 -19.27
N ARG A 237 12.26 -0.88 -19.98
CA ARG A 237 13.45 -0.09 -19.58
C ARG A 237 13.92 -0.43 -18.17
N SER A 238 13.94 -1.73 -17.85
CA SER A 238 14.18 -2.22 -16.49
C SER A 238 15.41 -3.10 -16.35
N LEU A 239 16.10 -3.47 -17.44
CA LEU A 239 17.28 -4.36 -17.41
C LEU A 239 18.32 -3.96 -16.34
N LYS A 240 18.70 -2.69 -16.29
CA LYS A 240 19.69 -2.22 -15.30
C LYS A 240 19.21 -2.41 -13.86
N PHE A 241 17.92 -2.19 -13.59
CA PHE A 241 17.35 -2.44 -12.28
C PHE A 241 17.35 -3.94 -11.97
N VAL A 242 16.94 -4.78 -12.91
CA VAL A 242 16.89 -6.24 -12.73
C VAL A 242 18.29 -6.80 -12.45
N ALA A 243 19.32 -6.35 -13.16
CA ALA A 243 20.70 -6.75 -12.89
C ALA A 243 21.15 -6.40 -11.46
N HIS A 244 20.71 -5.25 -10.91
CA HIS A 244 20.97 -4.90 -9.51
C HIS A 244 20.14 -5.75 -8.53
N ALA A 245 18.90 -6.11 -8.88
CA ALA A 245 18.07 -7.00 -8.08
C ALA A 245 18.64 -8.43 -8.04
N MET A 246 19.22 -8.94 -9.14
CA MET A 246 19.92 -10.23 -9.17
C MET A 246 21.14 -10.23 -8.25
N ALA A 247 21.94 -9.15 -8.28
CA ALA A 247 23.06 -8.98 -7.35
C ALA A 247 22.60 -8.89 -5.89
N LEU A 248 21.43 -8.28 -5.63
CA LEU A 248 20.86 -8.25 -4.28
C LEU A 248 20.48 -9.66 -3.81
N MET A 249 19.76 -10.43 -4.63
CA MET A 249 19.36 -11.81 -4.32
C MET A 249 20.53 -12.79 -4.23
N GLU A 250 21.63 -12.52 -4.94
CA GLU A 250 22.90 -13.25 -4.78
C GLU A 250 23.41 -13.15 -3.35
N GLU A 251 23.30 -11.96 -2.75
CA GLU A 251 23.82 -11.66 -1.42
C GLU A 251 22.82 -11.97 -0.29
N THR A 252 21.50 -11.91 -0.56
CA THR A 252 20.46 -12.06 0.47
C THR A 252 19.69 -13.38 0.43
N SER A 253 19.53 -14.00 -0.75
CA SER A 253 18.55 -15.07 -1.01
C SER A 253 19.17 -16.30 -1.69
N ALA A 254 20.50 -16.44 -1.57
CA ALA A 254 21.31 -17.54 -2.11
C ALA A 254 21.07 -17.84 -3.60
N LEU A 255 20.78 -16.82 -4.42
CA LEU A 255 20.64 -16.97 -5.87
C LEU A 255 22.02 -17.06 -6.51
N THR A 256 22.34 -18.15 -7.23
CA THR A 256 23.63 -18.30 -7.90
C THR A 256 23.53 -17.92 -9.39
N GLU A 257 24.66 -17.58 -10.01
CA GLU A 257 24.73 -17.06 -11.40
C GLU A 257 24.02 -17.97 -12.42
N GLY A 258 24.03 -19.29 -12.21
CA GLY A 258 23.37 -20.26 -13.09
C GLY A 258 21.83 -20.22 -13.10
N PHE A 259 21.21 -19.46 -12.19
CA PHE A 259 19.75 -19.27 -12.12
C PHE A 259 19.33 -17.81 -12.37
N MET A 260 20.26 -16.96 -12.82
CA MET A 260 20.00 -15.53 -13.04
C MET A 260 19.68 -15.26 -14.51
N PRO A 261 18.43 -14.85 -14.86
CA PRO A 261 18.08 -14.53 -16.24
C PRO A 261 18.73 -13.25 -16.77
N VAL A 262 19.37 -12.47 -15.89
CA VAL A 262 20.13 -11.26 -16.24
C VAL A 262 21.40 -11.26 -15.40
N ARG A 263 22.54 -11.03 -16.04
CA ARG A 263 23.83 -10.95 -15.35
C ARG A 263 23.79 -9.92 -14.21
N ALA A 264 24.17 -10.36 -13.01
CA ALA A 264 24.21 -9.54 -11.82
C ALA A 264 25.12 -8.31 -11.99
N ARG A 265 24.70 -7.18 -11.42
CA ARG A 265 25.47 -5.94 -11.41
C ARG A 265 25.60 -5.41 -9.99
N LYS A 266 26.78 -5.60 -9.38
CA LYS A 266 27.12 -5.04 -8.06
C LYS A 266 27.37 -3.53 -8.13
N GLY A 267 27.32 -2.85 -6.98
CA GLY A 267 27.69 -1.44 -6.83
C GLY A 267 26.74 -0.63 -5.95
N LYS A 268 26.92 0.69 -5.93
CA LYS A 268 26.20 1.63 -5.02
C LYS A 268 24.67 1.52 -5.05
N ALA A 269 24.08 1.07 -6.17
CA ALA A 269 22.64 0.88 -6.27
C ALA A 269 22.16 -0.30 -5.40
N VAL A 270 22.95 -1.37 -5.31
CA VAL A 270 22.63 -2.55 -4.47
C VAL A 270 22.69 -2.16 -2.99
N GLU A 271 23.72 -1.42 -2.58
CA GLU A 271 23.83 -0.90 -1.20
C GLU A 271 22.60 -0.05 -0.81
N LYS A 272 22.13 0.82 -1.71
CA LYS A 272 20.90 1.58 -1.48
C LYS A 272 19.65 0.70 -1.40
N MET A 273 19.60 -0.41 -2.13
CA MET A 273 18.48 -1.35 -2.03
C MET A 273 18.50 -2.07 -0.68
N LYS A 274 19.68 -2.42 -0.15
CA LYS A 274 19.84 -3.04 1.17
C LYS A 274 19.31 -2.16 2.30
N GLU A 275 19.56 -0.85 2.24
CA GLU A 275 19.03 0.12 3.22
C GLU A 275 17.50 0.15 3.28
N LEU A 276 16.82 -0.33 2.23
CA LEU A 276 15.36 -0.35 2.13
C LEU A 276 14.77 -1.73 2.44
N LEU A 277 15.59 -2.73 2.75
CA LEU A 277 15.12 -4.06 3.06
C LEU A 277 14.33 -4.08 4.36
N THR A 278 13.19 -4.76 4.31
CA THR A 278 12.36 -5.04 5.46
C THR A 278 12.11 -6.55 5.55
N PRO A 279 12.13 -7.13 6.76
CA PRO A 279 11.69 -8.50 6.99
C PRO A 279 10.31 -8.78 6.41
#